data_AF-A0A1Y4S3Y7-F1
#
_entry.id   AF-A0A1Y4S3Y7-F1
#
_cell.length_a   1.000
_cell.length_b   1.000
_cell.length_c   1.000
_cell.angle_alpha   90.00
_cell.angle_beta   90.00
_cell.angle_gamma   90.00
#
_symmetry.space_group_name_H-M   'P 1'
#
loop_
_entity.id
_entity.type
_entity.pdbx_description
1 polymer ?
#
loop_
_entity_poly.entity_id
_entity_poly.type
_entity_poly.pdbx_seq_one_letter_code
_entity_poly.pdbx_strand_id
1 'polypeptide(L)'
;MDSITSILNNINTFSKSLFKFSQFFEPLLILKHIPSDISYHLNSNDFLYHLDQASSHLNWLNDFFSNHISKVLHKEVSRLKKTQHIDKTIPYADFTVDGLPVFKKEAPAQISFDDILRGSMLNGSPLTPVKRRNPDAFTFHGVCSFCGAPEEYIYDNNGKGQFKCNPCHNTFTLKTDLSGETGIYCPHCGRKLDLKHDRKGYLVYHCPNDKCPYYLKNKKIYDSDKRETLKTSSHQYRLRYHYVD
;
A
#
# COMPACT_ATOMS: atom_id res chain seq x y z
N MET A 1 -5.02 56.24 -2.28
CA MET A 1 -4.54 54.97 -2.88
C MET A 1 -4.78 53.90 -1.86
N ASP A 2 -5.74 53.00 -2.08
CA ASP A 2 -5.97 51.91 -1.15
C ASP A 2 -4.75 50.97 -1.16
N SER A 3 -4.17 50.76 0.01
CA SER A 3 -3.11 49.77 0.21
C SER A 3 -3.62 48.39 -0.22
N ILE A 4 -2.77 47.55 -0.81
CA ILE A 4 -3.07 46.14 -1.12
C ILE A 4 -3.68 45.43 0.10
N THR A 5 -3.23 45.79 1.30
CA THR A 5 -3.76 45.28 2.57
C THR A 5 -5.24 45.62 2.77
N SER A 6 -5.67 46.83 2.38
CA SER A 6 -7.07 47.26 2.43
C SER A 6 -7.94 46.43 1.50
N ILE A 7 -7.49 46.22 0.26
CA ILE A 7 -8.19 45.40 -0.74
C ILE A 7 -8.33 43.95 -0.24
N LEU A 8 -7.26 43.35 0.27
CA LEU A 8 -7.30 41.98 0.82
C LEU A 8 -8.22 41.87 2.03
N ASN A 9 -8.24 42.87 2.91
CA ASN A 9 -9.13 42.89 4.06
C ASN A 9 -10.61 42.99 3.63
N ASN A 10 -10.90 43.79 2.60
CA ASN A 10 -12.25 43.90 2.04
C ASN A 10 -12.70 42.58 1.42
N ILE A 11 -11.84 41.89 0.65
CA ILE A 11 -12.14 40.56 0.09
C ILE A 11 -12.40 39.54 1.20
N ASN A 12 -11.59 39.54 2.26
CA ASN A 12 -11.79 38.64 3.40
C ASN A 12 -13.10 38.94 4.14
N THR A 13 -13.43 40.21 4.34
CA THR A 13 -14.68 40.65 4.98
C THR A 13 -15.90 40.26 4.13
N PHE A 14 -15.81 40.42 2.82
CA PHE A 14 -16.83 39.97 1.87
C PHE A 14 -17.04 38.45 1.97
N SER A 15 -15.96 37.66 1.90
CA SER A 15 -16.01 36.19 2.02
C SER A 15 -16.68 35.74 3.32
N LYS A 16 -16.30 36.35 4.46
CA LYS A 16 -16.94 36.06 5.76
C LYS A 16 -18.42 36.40 5.78
N SER A 17 -18.81 37.50 5.14
CA SER A 17 -20.20 37.93 5.07
C SER A 17 -21.03 36.99 4.20
N LEU A 18 -20.47 36.54 3.08
CA LEU A 18 -21.11 35.54 2.21
C LEU A 18 -21.29 34.20 2.93
N PHE A 19 -20.28 33.75 3.69
CA PHE A 19 -20.39 32.55 4.52
C PHE A 19 -21.50 32.68 5.58
N LYS A 20 -21.56 33.81 6.31
CA LYS A 20 -22.65 34.06 7.27
C LYS A 20 -24.02 34.03 6.60
N PHE A 21 -24.14 34.64 5.42
CA PHE A 21 -25.37 34.63 4.65
C PHE A 21 -25.75 33.21 4.22
N SER A 22 -24.78 32.38 3.81
CA SER A 22 -25.04 31.02 3.33
C SER A 22 -25.68 30.12 4.40
N GLN A 23 -25.37 30.37 5.68
CA GLN A 23 -25.92 29.62 6.82
C GLN A 23 -27.45 29.77 6.96
N PHE A 24 -28.04 30.87 6.49
CA PHE A 24 -29.50 31.06 6.56
C PHE A 24 -30.28 30.15 5.60
N PHE A 25 -29.63 29.59 4.58
CA PHE A 25 -30.28 28.69 3.62
C PHE A 25 -30.29 27.23 4.07
N GLU A 26 -29.36 26.83 4.93
CA GLU A 26 -29.25 25.44 5.38
C GLU A 26 -30.57 24.90 5.99
N PRO A 27 -31.28 25.64 6.85
CA PRO A 27 -32.57 25.18 7.37
C PRO A 27 -33.64 25.04 6.29
N LEU A 28 -33.62 25.91 5.26
CA LEU A 28 -34.59 25.87 4.16
C LEU A 28 -34.44 24.61 3.31
N LEU A 29 -33.22 24.07 3.19
CA LEU A 29 -32.94 22.83 2.44
C LEU A 29 -33.51 21.57 3.11
N ILE A 30 -33.76 21.61 4.41
CA ILE A 30 -34.28 20.48 5.20
C ILE A 30 -35.80 20.39 5.11
N LEU A 31 -36.47 21.52 4.84
CA LEU A 31 -37.93 21.59 4.80
C LEU A 31 -38.48 20.85 3.56
N LYS A 32 -39.41 19.92 3.79
CA LYS A 32 -40.14 19.25 2.69
C LYS A 32 -41.09 20.20 1.94
N HIS A 33 -41.58 21.23 2.61
CA HIS A 33 -42.43 22.28 2.07
C HIS A 33 -42.09 23.62 2.74
N ILE A 34 -42.08 24.71 1.96
CA ILE A 34 -41.80 26.06 2.48
C ILE A 34 -43.11 26.65 3.06
N PRO A 35 -43.14 27.06 4.34
CA PRO A 35 -44.30 27.72 4.95
C PRO A 35 -44.73 28.99 4.19
N SER A 36 -46.03 29.29 4.19
CA SER A 36 -46.62 30.44 3.47
C SER A 36 -46.00 31.78 3.88
N ASP A 37 -45.72 31.96 5.16
CA ASP A 37 -45.17 33.22 5.69
C ASP A 37 -43.75 33.48 5.18
N ILE A 38 -42.94 32.42 5.13
CA ILE A 38 -41.59 32.47 4.57
C ILE A 38 -41.66 32.69 3.06
N SER A 39 -42.57 31.98 2.38
CA SER A 39 -42.78 32.12 0.94
C SER A 39 -43.18 33.55 0.55
N TYR A 40 -44.03 34.21 1.35
CA TYR A 40 -44.43 35.60 1.13
C TYR A 40 -43.22 36.55 1.13
N HIS A 41 -42.32 36.43 2.11
CA HIS A 41 -41.13 37.28 2.18
C HIS A 41 -40.11 36.98 1.07
N LEU A 42 -39.89 35.70 0.75
CA LEU A 42 -38.97 35.29 -0.31
C LEU A 42 -39.45 35.67 -1.72
N ASN A 43 -40.77 35.85 -1.91
CA ASN A 43 -41.34 36.32 -3.18
C ASN A 43 -41.57 37.83 -3.21
N SER A 44 -41.09 38.59 -2.23
CA SER A 44 -41.19 40.04 -2.27
C SER A 44 -40.31 40.62 -3.40
N ASN A 45 -40.85 41.58 -4.14
CA ASN A 45 -40.14 42.23 -5.25
C ASN A 45 -38.81 42.86 -4.80
N ASP A 46 -38.80 43.41 -3.58
CA ASP A 46 -37.62 44.05 -2.98
C ASP A 46 -36.50 43.02 -2.73
N PHE A 47 -36.85 41.88 -2.13
CA PHE A 47 -35.90 40.79 -1.91
C PHE A 47 -35.37 40.22 -3.23
N LEU A 48 -36.26 39.94 -4.20
CA LEU A 48 -35.87 39.40 -5.50
C LEU A 48 -34.98 40.36 -6.28
N TYR A 49 -35.26 41.66 -6.23
CA TYR A 49 -34.41 42.68 -6.84
C TYR A 49 -33.00 42.67 -6.24
N HIS A 50 -32.88 42.72 -4.91
CA HIS A 50 -31.57 42.73 -4.26
C HIS A 50 -30.81 41.41 -4.47
N LEU A 51 -31.51 40.28 -4.54
CA LEU A 51 -30.91 38.98 -4.85
C LEU A 51 -30.36 38.94 -6.29
N ASP A 52 -31.11 39.46 -7.26
CA ASP A 52 -30.67 39.55 -8.65
C ASP A 52 -29.47 40.50 -8.82
N GLN A 53 -29.48 41.65 -8.14
CA GLN A 53 -28.33 42.57 -8.12
C GLN A 53 -27.09 41.91 -7.49
N ALA A 54 -27.26 41.17 -6.39
CA ALA A 54 -26.17 40.43 -5.76
C ALA A 54 -25.60 39.36 -6.71
N SER A 55 -26.46 38.62 -7.41
CA SER A 55 -26.05 37.64 -8.41
C SER A 55 -25.29 38.28 -9.57
N SER A 56 -25.79 39.38 -10.09
CA SER A 56 -25.16 40.15 -11.17
C SER A 56 -23.77 40.66 -10.78
N HIS A 57 -23.61 41.20 -9.57
CA HIS A 57 -22.31 41.63 -9.06
C HIS A 57 -21.34 40.47 -8.82
N LEU A 58 -21.83 39.33 -8.32
CA LEU A 58 -21.03 38.11 -8.17
C LEU A 58 -20.53 37.58 -9.52
N ASN A 59 -21.39 37.55 -10.53
CA ASN A 59 -21.02 37.16 -11.89
C ASN A 59 -19.95 38.10 -12.45
N TRP A 60 -20.14 39.41 -12.29
CA TRP A 60 -19.13 40.40 -12.70
C TRP A 60 -17.78 40.20 -11.99
N LEU A 61 -17.79 39.93 -10.68
CA LEU A 61 -16.56 39.63 -9.93
C LEU A 61 -15.87 38.37 -10.46
N ASN A 62 -16.63 37.29 -10.68
CA ASN A 62 -16.09 36.05 -11.22
C ASN A 62 -15.48 36.24 -12.61
N ASP A 63 -16.14 37.01 -13.47
CA ASP A 63 -15.64 37.33 -14.81
C ASP A 63 -14.38 38.19 -14.74
N PHE A 64 -14.37 39.20 -13.86
CA PHE A 64 -13.20 40.06 -13.66
C PHE A 64 -11.99 39.24 -13.20
N PHE A 65 -12.16 38.36 -12.21
CA PHE A 65 -11.08 37.51 -11.71
C PHE A 65 -10.59 36.55 -12.79
N SER A 66 -11.50 35.86 -13.45
CA SER A 66 -11.19 34.92 -14.53
C SER A 66 -10.39 35.56 -15.66
N ASN A 67 -10.80 36.75 -16.12
CA ASN A 67 -10.22 37.42 -17.28
C ASN A 67 -8.94 38.20 -16.96
N HIS A 68 -8.86 38.84 -15.79
CA HIS A 68 -7.77 39.77 -15.47
C HIS A 68 -6.79 39.25 -14.42
N ILE A 69 -7.24 38.45 -13.46
CA ILE A 69 -6.43 38.05 -12.29
C ILE A 69 -5.86 36.65 -12.47
N SER A 70 -6.70 35.66 -12.83
CA SER A 70 -6.36 34.23 -12.83
C SER A 70 -5.16 33.93 -13.72
N LYS A 71 -5.09 34.50 -14.92
CA LYS A 71 -3.96 34.29 -15.84
C LYS A 71 -2.63 34.81 -15.28
N VAL A 72 -2.65 36.00 -14.68
CA VAL A 72 -1.45 36.63 -14.07
C VAL A 72 -1.05 35.85 -12.82
N LEU A 73 -2.02 35.51 -11.97
CA LEU A 73 -1.83 34.72 -10.76
C LEU A 73 -1.23 33.34 -11.08
N HIS A 74 -1.79 32.62 -12.06
CA HIS A 74 -1.25 31.32 -12.48
C HIS A 74 0.17 31.41 -13.01
N LYS A 75 0.49 32.44 -13.80
CA LYS A 75 1.84 32.68 -14.29
C LYS A 75 2.81 32.95 -13.14
N GLU A 76 2.42 33.78 -12.18
CA GLU A 76 3.26 34.15 -11.05
C GLU A 76 3.43 33.01 -10.05
N VAL A 77 2.36 32.27 -9.73
CA VAL A 77 2.43 31.03 -8.94
C VAL A 77 3.31 29.99 -9.63
N SER A 78 3.22 29.84 -10.96
CA SER A 78 4.08 28.93 -11.70
C SER A 78 5.54 29.38 -11.69
N ARG A 79 5.79 30.70 -11.72
CA ARG A 79 7.12 31.27 -11.54
C ARG A 79 7.64 30.94 -10.15
N LEU A 80 6.89 31.26 -9.09
CA LEU A 80 7.24 30.95 -7.71
C LEU A 80 7.49 29.45 -7.46
N LYS A 81 6.74 28.55 -8.10
CA LYS A 81 7.00 27.10 -8.05
C LYS A 81 8.31 26.69 -8.74
N LYS A 82 8.74 27.42 -9.77
CA LYS A 82 10.05 27.22 -10.43
C LYS A 82 11.20 27.88 -9.65
N THR A 83 10.95 29.03 -9.01
CA THR A 83 11.94 29.80 -8.24
C THR A 83 12.06 29.35 -6.80
N GLN A 84 11.08 28.59 -6.27
CA GLN A 84 11.33 27.71 -5.14
C GLN A 84 12.45 26.80 -5.59
N HIS A 85 13.67 27.17 -5.20
CA HIS A 85 14.70 26.22 -4.88
C HIS A 85 13.95 25.12 -4.14
N ILE A 86 13.84 23.94 -4.76
CA ILE A 86 13.41 22.75 -4.04
C ILE A 86 14.31 22.79 -2.83
N ASP A 87 13.74 23.12 -1.67
CA ASP A 87 14.44 22.91 -0.44
C ASP A 87 14.75 21.43 -0.50
N LYS A 88 16.02 21.13 -0.76
CA LYS A 88 16.52 19.76 -0.82
C LYS A 88 16.55 19.32 0.63
N THR A 89 15.38 19.26 1.26
CA THR A 89 15.07 18.20 2.20
C THR A 89 15.29 16.95 1.38
N ILE A 90 16.52 16.44 1.44
CA ILE A 90 16.86 15.13 0.91
C ILE A 90 15.83 14.23 1.58
N PRO A 91 14.85 13.67 0.85
CA PRO A 91 13.90 12.78 1.47
C PRO A 91 14.75 11.57 1.84
N TYR A 92 15.14 11.46 3.11
CA TYR A 92 15.84 10.27 3.57
C TYR A 92 14.93 9.11 3.21
N ALA A 93 15.46 8.13 2.48
CA ALA A 93 14.69 6.94 2.10
C ALA A 93 14.12 6.21 3.33
N ASP A 94 14.67 6.50 4.51
CA ASP A 94 14.22 6.02 5.81
C ASP A 94 12.78 6.44 6.16
N PHE A 95 12.33 7.62 5.70
CA PHE A 95 10.97 8.11 5.97
C PHE A 95 9.95 7.67 4.90
N THR A 96 10.39 6.91 3.89
CA THR A 96 9.45 6.34 2.91
C THR A 96 8.74 5.14 3.51
N VAL A 97 7.43 5.29 3.71
CA VAL A 97 6.54 4.20 4.13
C VAL A 97 6.24 3.35 2.90
N ASP A 98 6.82 2.15 2.88
CA ASP A 98 6.54 1.16 1.84
C ASP A 98 5.13 0.55 2.07
N GLY A 99 4.49 0.09 0.99
CA GLY A 99 3.20 -0.59 1.10
C GLY A 99 3.30 -1.86 1.95
N LEU A 100 2.23 -2.20 2.68
CA LEU A 100 2.17 -3.42 3.50
C LEU A 100 2.42 -4.67 2.63
N PRO A 101 3.14 -5.67 3.15
CA PRO A 101 3.33 -6.91 2.43
C PRO A 101 2.02 -7.69 2.35
N VAL A 102 1.96 -8.61 1.39
CA VAL A 102 0.82 -9.52 1.25
C VAL A 102 1.09 -10.77 2.10
N PHE A 103 0.23 -11.05 3.06
CA PHE A 103 0.26 -12.29 3.84
C PHE A 103 -0.59 -13.34 3.15
N LYS A 104 0.01 -14.43 2.68
CA LYS A 104 -0.76 -15.61 2.26
C LYS A 104 -0.87 -16.55 3.46
N LYS A 105 -2.11 -16.88 3.82
CA LYS A 105 -2.48 -17.71 4.99
C LYS A 105 -3.00 -19.10 4.60
N GLU A 106 -3.07 -19.42 3.31
CA GLU A 106 -3.55 -20.74 2.90
C GLU A 106 -2.52 -21.78 3.32
N ALA A 107 -2.85 -22.53 4.37
CA ALA A 107 -2.10 -23.70 4.74
C ALA A 107 -2.14 -24.69 3.55
N PRO A 108 -1.01 -25.36 3.24
CA PRO A 108 -1.02 -26.37 2.17
C PRO A 108 -2.11 -27.39 2.48
N ALA A 109 -2.84 -27.83 1.45
CA ALA A 109 -3.83 -28.89 1.58
C ALA A 109 -3.14 -30.13 2.19
N GLN A 110 -3.44 -30.40 3.46
CA GLN A 110 -2.90 -31.56 4.17
C GLN A 110 -3.71 -32.78 3.74
N ILE A 111 -3.09 -33.67 2.97
CA ILE A 111 -3.67 -34.97 2.62
C ILE A 111 -3.24 -35.95 3.73
N SER A 112 -4.18 -36.58 4.42
CA SER A 112 -3.86 -37.53 5.49
C SER A 112 -3.08 -38.74 4.97
N PHE A 113 -2.04 -39.16 5.70
CA PHE A 113 -1.29 -40.39 5.42
C PHE A 113 -2.21 -41.61 5.34
N ASP A 114 -3.23 -41.68 6.19
CA ASP A 114 -4.20 -42.78 6.18
C ASP A 114 -4.98 -42.86 4.86
N ASP A 115 -5.32 -41.71 4.27
CA ASP A 115 -6.04 -41.66 3.01
C ASP A 115 -5.14 -42.11 1.85
N ILE A 116 -3.86 -41.72 1.88
CA ILE A 116 -2.86 -42.17 0.91
C ILE A 116 -2.65 -43.69 1.03
N LEU A 117 -2.57 -44.22 2.26
CA LEU A 117 -2.38 -45.64 2.51
C LEU A 117 -3.56 -46.46 1.98
N ARG A 118 -4.80 -46.05 2.30
CA ARG A 118 -6.03 -46.68 1.79
C ARG A 118 -6.07 -46.64 0.26
N GLY A 119 -5.78 -45.50 -0.34
CA GLY A 119 -5.72 -45.36 -1.80
C GLY A 119 -4.69 -46.30 -2.45
N SER A 120 -3.50 -46.42 -1.85
CA SER A 120 -2.44 -47.31 -2.35
C SER A 120 -2.82 -48.79 -2.29
N MET A 121 -3.54 -49.20 -1.24
CA MET A 121 -4.06 -50.57 -1.09
C MET A 121 -5.10 -50.89 -2.16
N LEU A 122 -6.04 -49.97 -2.41
CA LEU A 122 -7.08 -50.13 -3.43
C LEU A 122 -6.50 -50.20 -4.86
N ASN A 123 -5.42 -49.46 -5.11
CA ASN A 123 -4.74 -49.43 -6.41
C ASN A 123 -3.77 -50.61 -6.62
N GLY A 124 -3.69 -51.57 -5.69
CA GLY A 124 -2.87 -52.77 -5.83
C GLY A 124 -1.36 -52.55 -5.68
N SER A 125 -0.93 -51.39 -5.15
CA SER A 125 0.48 -51.06 -4.92
C SER A 125 0.67 -50.56 -3.48
N PRO A 126 0.71 -51.48 -2.49
CA PRO A 126 0.82 -51.10 -1.09
C PRO A 126 2.12 -50.33 -0.82
N LEU A 127 2.02 -49.18 -0.17
CA LEU A 127 3.20 -48.42 0.25
C LEU A 127 3.94 -49.18 1.36
N THR A 128 5.24 -49.36 1.18
CA THR A 128 6.12 -49.96 2.18
C THR A 128 7.10 -48.94 2.76
N PRO A 129 7.59 -49.15 4.01
CA PRO A 129 8.68 -48.37 4.57
C PRO A 129 9.92 -48.29 3.67
N VAL A 130 10.65 -47.19 3.81
CA VAL A 130 11.87 -46.93 3.04
C VAL A 130 13.00 -47.82 3.55
N LYS A 131 13.55 -48.67 2.66
CA LYS A 131 14.76 -49.45 2.93
C LYS A 131 16.01 -48.57 2.76
N ARG A 132 16.55 -48.07 3.88
CA ARG A 132 17.76 -47.23 3.89
C ARG A 132 19.01 -48.08 3.72
N ARG A 133 19.95 -47.62 2.89
CA ARG A 133 21.26 -48.26 2.70
C ARG A 133 22.20 -48.06 3.89
N ASN A 134 22.07 -46.93 4.59
CA ASN A 134 22.84 -46.60 5.80
C ASN A 134 21.89 -46.03 6.87
N PRO A 135 21.34 -46.87 7.76
CA PRO A 135 20.41 -46.44 8.80
C PRO A 135 21.02 -45.44 9.80
N ASP A 136 22.29 -45.63 10.17
CA ASP A 136 22.96 -44.86 11.21
C ASP A 136 23.24 -43.40 10.81
N ALA A 137 23.25 -43.13 9.49
CA ALA A 137 23.42 -41.77 8.96
C ALA A 137 22.12 -40.97 8.89
N PHE A 138 20.96 -41.61 9.15
CA PHE A 138 19.67 -40.94 9.08
C PHE A 138 19.41 -40.13 10.35
N THR A 139 19.16 -38.84 10.19
CA THR A 139 19.11 -37.87 11.31
C THR A 139 17.73 -37.27 11.55
N PHE A 140 16.72 -37.65 10.76
CA PHE A 140 15.37 -37.11 10.91
C PHE A 140 14.56 -37.91 11.91
N HIS A 141 13.97 -37.20 12.88
CA HIS A 141 13.03 -37.74 13.84
C HIS A 141 11.73 -36.95 13.76
N GLY A 142 10.62 -37.63 13.47
CA GLY A 142 9.30 -37.01 13.39
C GLY A 142 8.42 -37.57 12.27
N VAL A 143 7.45 -36.75 11.84
CA VAL A 143 6.48 -37.10 10.79
C VAL A 143 6.61 -36.16 9.59
N CYS A 144 6.18 -36.62 8.42
CA CYS A 144 6.05 -35.78 7.23
C CYS A 144 5.13 -34.61 7.56
N SER A 145 5.61 -33.41 7.35
CA SER A 145 4.84 -32.22 7.68
C SER A 145 3.59 -32.08 6.78
N PHE A 146 3.60 -32.64 5.56
CA PHE A 146 2.50 -32.50 4.59
C PHE A 146 1.38 -33.53 4.76
N CYS A 147 1.71 -34.75 5.15
CA CYS A 147 0.75 -35.85 5.22
C CYS A 147 0.74 -36.60 6.56
N GLY A 148 1.68 -36.33 7.46
CA GLY A 148 1.79 -37.05 8.73
C GLY A 148 2.46 -38.42 8.64
N ALA A 149 2.99 -38.83 7.48
CA ALA A 149 3.69 -40.11 7.35
C ALA A 149 4.86 -40.24 8.34
N PRO A 150 5.02 -41.39 9.05
CA PRO A 150 6.06 -41.54 10.05
C PRO A 150 7.46 -41.59 9.43
N GLU A 151 8.50 -41.43 10.27
CA GLU A 151 9.91 -41.37 9.84
C GLU A 151 10.31 -42.55 8.94
N GLU A 152 9.75 -43.73 9.14
CA GLU A 152 9.99 -44.94 8.34
C GLU A 152 9.71 -44.75 6.83
N TYR A 153 8.87 -43.78 6.47
CA TYR A 153 8.49 -43.48 5.09
C TYR A 153 9.24 -42.28 4.50
N ILE A 154 10.28 -41.78 5.17
CA ILE A 154 11.02 -40.59 4.78
C ILE A 154 12.41 -40.93 4.23
N TYR A 155 12.72 -40.44 3.04
CA TYR A 155 14.08 -40.46 2.47
C TYR A 155 14.89 -39.26 2.96
N ASP A 156 16.18 -39.47 3.20
CA ASP A 156 17.15 -38.39 3.13
C ASP A 156 17.44 -38.11 1.65
N ASN A 157 17.00 -36.95 1.16
CA ASN A 157 17.01 -36.64 -0.27
C ASN A 157 18.40 -36.24 -0.76
N ASN A 158 19.17 -35.55 0.07
CA ASN A 158 20.44 -34.96 -0.36
C ASN A 158 21.57 -35.00 0.68
N GLY A 159 21.35 -35.58 1.86
CA GLY A 159 22.35 -35.65 2.95
C GLY A 159 22.68 -34.29 3.56
N LYS A 160 21.97 -33.22 3.17
CA LYS A 160 22.21 -31.83 3.57
C LYS A 160 21.00 -31.24 4.29
N GLY A 161 20.21 -32.08 4.96
CA GLY A 161 19.05 -31.67 5.75
C GLY A 161 17.76 -31.44 4.95
N GLN A 162 17.67 -31.96 3.71
CA GLN A 162 16.41 -32.04 2.98
C GLN A 162 15.89 -33.48 2.95
N PHE A 163 14.63 -33.63 3.32
CA PHE A 163 13.95 -34.91 3.41
C PHE A 163 12.85 -35.00 2.34
N LYS A 164 12.56 -36.21 1.87
CA LYS A 164 11.50 -36.49 0.89
C LYS A 164 10.56 -37.57 1.41
N CYS A 165 9.26 -37.29 1.40
CA CYS A 165 8.25 -38.26 1.79
C CYS A 165 8.00 -39.28 0.68
N ASN A 166 8.01 -40.58 1.00
CA ASN A 166 7.66 -41.63 0.04
C ASN A 166 6.16 -41.59 -0.35
N PRO A 167 5.19 -41.53 0.61
CA PRO A 167 3.76 -41.44 0.31
C PRO A 167 3.32 -40.24 -0.52
N CYS A 168 3.65 -39.01 -0.10
CA CYS A 168 3.13 -37.79 -0.74
C CYS A 168 4.13 -37.13 -1.71
N HIS A 169 5.33 -37.69 -1.85
CA HIS A 169 6.42 -37.21 -2.72
C HIS A 169 6.93 -35.77 -2.46
N ASN A 170 6.39 -35.07 -1.47
CA ASN A 170 6.83 -33.74 -1.10
C ASN A 170 8.19 -33.76 -0.40
N THR A 171 8.97 -32.69 -0.63
CA THR A 171 10.24 -32.44 0.05
C THR A 171 10.11 -31.36 1.11
N PHE A 172 10.78 -31.52 2.25
CA PHE A 172 10.81 -30.55 3.34
C PHE A 172 12.18 -30.50 4.01
N THR A 173 12.44 -29.47 4.81
CA THR A 173 13.62 -29.39 5.69
C THR A 173 13.16 -29.12 7.11
N LEU A 174 13.94 -29.52 8.12
CA LEU A 174 13.64 -29.23 9.53
C LEU A 174 13.58 -27.73 9.86
N LYS A 175 14.14 -26.87 8.99
CA LYS A 175 14.22 -25.42 9.18
C LYS A 175 13.21 -24.64 8.33
N THR A 176 12.44 -25.29 7.46
CA THR A 176 11.50 -24.62 6.56
C THR A 176 10.09 -25.09 6.82
N ASP A 177 9.22 -24.13 7.12
CA ASP A 177 7.79 -24.35 7.32
C ASP A 177 7.13 -25.05 6.14
N LEU A 178 6.07 -25.77 6.50
CA LEU A 178 5.10 -26.40 5.62
C LEU A 178 4.60 -25.45 4.54
N SER A 179 5.00 -25.75 3.31
CA SER A 179 4.79 -24.96 2.10
C SER A 179 5.61 -23.67 2.00
N GLY A 180 6.17 -23.45 0.81
CA GLY A 180 6.56 -22.12 0.40
C GLY A 180 5.39 -21.13 0.27
N GLU A 181 4.14 -21.55 0.55
CA GLU A 181 2.91 -20.79 0.31
C GLU A 181 2.58 -19.85 1.47
N THR A 182 2.76 -20.29 2.72
CA THR A 182 2.66 -19.40 3.88
C THR A 182 3.89 -18.49 3.95
N GLY A 183 3.67 -17.19 4.06
CA GLY A 183 4.77 -16.22 4.19
C GLY A 183 4.37 -14.79 3.86
N ILE A 184 5.39 -13.94 3.90
CA ILE A 184 5.30 -12.51 3.63
C ILE A 184 5.75 -12.28 2.18
N TYR A 185 4.91 -11.65 1.37
CA TYR A 185 5.13 -11.48 -0.06
C TYR A 185 5.28 -10.01 -0.44
N CYS A 186 6.14 -9.76 -1.43
CA CYS A 186 6.35 -8.43 -1.99
C CYS A 186 5.05 -7.92 -2.65
N PRO A 187 4.55 -6.73 -2.29
CA PRO A 187 3.32 -6.18 -2.87
C PRO A 187 3.49 -5.77 -4.33
N HIS A 188 4.73 -5.65 -4.83
CA HIS A 188 5.01 -5.17 -6.18
C HIS A 188 5.17 -6.29 -7.22
N CYS A 189 5.59 -7.48 -6.81
CA CYS A 189 5.83 -8.58 -7.73
C CYS A 189 5.28 -9.93 -7.26
N GLY A 190 4.63 -9.99 -6.09
CA GLY A 190 4.04 -11.21 -5.54
C GLY A 190 5.04 -12.31 -5.21
N ARG A 191 6.35 -12.02 -5.14
CA ARG A 191 7.38 -13.00 -4.75
C ARG A 191 7.56 -12.99 -3.24
N LYS A 192 7.74 -14.17 -2.64
CA LYS A 192 8.04 -14.34 -1.21
C LYS A 192 9.30 -13.52 -0.84
N LEU A 193 9.24 -12.84 0.30
CA LEU A 193 10.36 -12.07 0.82
C LEU A 193 11.34 -12.99 1.53
N ASP A 194 12.62 -12.66 1.42
CA ASP A 194 13.70 -13.37 2.09
C ASP A 194 14.12 -12.61 3.35
N LEU A 195 14.32 -13.34 4.45
CA LEU A 195 14.88 -12.79 5.69
C LEU A 195 16.31 -12.31 5.43
N LYS A 196 16.55 -11.00 5.59
CA LYS A 196 17.83 -10.35 5.37
C LYS A 196 18.60 -10.13 6.67
N HIS A 197 17.90 -9.69 7.71
CA HIS A 197 18.49 -9.50 9.04
C HIS A 197 17.57 -10.03 10.11
N ASP A 198 18.16 -10.80 11.01
CA ASP A 198 17.58 -11.15 12.30
C ASP A 198 18.21 -10.22 13.34
N ARG A 199 17.42 -9.30 13.91
CA ARG A 199 17.86 -8.31 14.90
C ARG A 199 17.11 -8.55 16.20
N LYS A 200 17.72 -8.16 17.32
CA LYS A 200 17.04 -8.23 18.62
C LYS A 200 15.81 -7.32 18.62
N GLY A 201 14.63 -7.93 18.52
CA GLY A 201 13.34 -7.26 18.62
C GLY A 201 12.63 -6.97 17.29
N TYR A 202 13.20 -7.31 16.13
CA TYR A 202 12.50 -7.23 14.84
C TYR A 202 13.21 -8.03 13.74
N LEU A 203 12.46 -8.45 12.73
CA LEU A 203 12.98 -9.16 11.55
C LEU A 203 12.93 -8.25 10.32
N VAL A 204 14.01 -8.22 9.54
CA VAL A 204 14.07 -7.44 8.30
C VAL A 204 14.03 -8.37 7.11
N TYR A 205 12.97 -8.26 6.31
CA TYR A 205 12.76 -8.98 5.07
C TYR A 205 13.05 -8.10 3.86
N HIS A 206 13.42 -8.71 2.73
CA HIS A 206 13.63 -8.00 1.48
C HIS A 206 13.13 -8.79 0.27
N CYS A 207 12.81 -8.09 -0.82
CA CYS A 207 12.40 -8.74 -2.07
C CYS A 207 13.63 -9.18 -2.89
N PRO A 208 13.83 -10.49 -3.14
CA PRO A 208 15.00 -10.98 -3.89
C PRO A 208 14.83 -10.87 -5.42
N ASN A 209 13.66 -10.46 -5.92
CA ASN A 209 13.38 -10.48 -7.36
C ASN A 209 14.04 -9.32 -8.13
N ASP A 210 15.01 -9.63 -8.99
CA ASP A 210 15.66 -8.65 -9.88
C ASP A 210 14.76 -8.11 -10.99
N LYS A 211 13.64 -8.80 -11.27
CA LYS A 211 12.61 -8.33 -12.21
C LYS A 211 11.47 -7.61 -11.50
N CYS A 212 11.58 -7.33 -10.20
CA CYS A 212 10.55 -6.62 -9.46
C CYS A 212 10.36 -5.20 -10.02
N PRO A 213 9.12 -4.77 -10.33
CA PRO A 213 8.87 -3.41 -10.82
C PRO A 213 9.40 -2.31 -9.89
N TYR A 214 9.32 -2.51 -8.57
CA TYR A 214 9.87 -1.60 -7.57
C TYR A 214 11.40 -1.49 -7.68
N TYR A 215 12.08 -2.62 -7.77
CA TYR A 215 13.53 -2.65 -7.91
C TYR A 215 14.00 -2.00 -9.22
N LEU A 216 13.35 -2.33 -10.34
CA LEU A 216 13.69 -1.76 -11.65
C LEU A 216 13.45 -0.25 -11.69
N LYS A 217 12.37 0.25 -11.05
CA LYS A 217 12.10 1.68 -10.91
C LYS A 217 13.20 2.38 -10.10
N ASN A 218 13.57 1.85 -8.93
CA ASN A 218 14.59 2.47 -8.09
C ASN A 218 15.98 2.35 -8.71
N LYS A 219 16.27 1.28 -9.46
CA LYS A 219 17.51 1.16 -10.23
C LYS A 219 17.64 2.27 -11.28
N LYS A 220 16.58 2.57 -12.03
CA LYS A 220 16.57 3.72 -12.96
C LYS A 220 16.80 5.06 -12.28
N ILE A 221 16.28 5.24 -11.07
CA ILE A 221 16.52 6.46 -10.27
C ILE A 221 17.98 6.52 -9.80
N TYR A 222 18.53 5.39 -9.38
CA TYR A 222 19.92 5.25 -8.96
C TYR A 222 20.91 5.56 -10.08
N ASP A 223 20.60 5.14 -11.31
CA ASP A 223 21.42 5.40 -12.50
C ASP A 223 21.24 6.84 -13.04
N SER A 224 20.46 7.69 -12.36
CA SER A 224 20.21 9.08 -12.74
C SER A 224 20.80 10.08 -11.74
N ASP A 225 20.78 11.37 -12.06
CA ASP A 225 21.19 12.46 -11.15
C ASP A 225 20.37 12.55 -9.85
N LYS A 226 19.30 11.74 -9.73
CA LYS A 226 18.41 11.69 -8.56
C LYS A 226 18.78 10.60 -7.56
N ARG A 227 19.93 9.92 -7.69
CA ARG A 227 20.31 8.80 -6.79
C ARG A 227 20.26 9.14 -5.30
N GLU A 228 20.60 10.36 -4.91
CA GLU A 228 20.64 10.78 -3.50
C GLU A 228 19.24 10.73 -2.84
N THR A 229 18.16 10.71 -3.63
CA THR A 229 16.78 10.50 -3.11
C THR A 229 16.54 9.09 -2.58
N LEU A 230 17.40 8.13 -2.92
CA LEU A 230 17.32 6.74 -2.45
C LEU A 230 18.25 6.48 -1.27
N LYS A 231 19.01 7.48 -0.82
CA LYS A 231 20.02 7.32 0.22
C LYS A 231 19.36 7.25 1.60
N THR A 232 19.79 6.27 2.39
CA THR A 232 19.39 6.06 3.78
C THR A 232 20.35 6.80 4.73
N SER A 233 19.97 6.97 5.99
CA SER A 233 20.88 7.49 7.05
C SER A 233 22.13 6.62 7.23
N SER A 234 22.04 5.32 6.92
CA SER A 234 23.18 4.39 6.89
C SER A 234 24.09 4.55 5.67
N HIS A 235 23.90 5.60 4.86
CA HIS A 235 24.67 5.86 3.64
C HIS A 235 24.55 4.76 2.57
N GLN A 236 23.48 3.97 2.61
CA GLN A 236 23.16 2.94 1.62
C GLN A 236 22.05 3.43 0.70
N TYR A 237 21.88 2.80 -0.47
CA TYR A 237 20.80 3.12 -1.39
C TYR A 237 19.68 2.08 -1.31
N ARG A 238 18.44 2.52 -1.05
CA ARG A 238 17.26 1.65 -0.96
C ARG A 238 16.74 1.28 -2.35
N LEU A 239 17.32 0.23 -2.94
CA LEU A 239 16.89 -0.24 -4.27
C LEU A 239 15.75 -1.25 -4.21
N ARG A 240 15.68 -2.07 -3.16
CA ARG A 240 14.71 -3.15 -3.02
C ARG A 240 13.67 -2.82 -1.97
N TYR A 241 12.50 -3.40 -2.13
CA TYR A 241 11.45 -3.40 -1.11
C TYR A 241 11.98 -4.11 0.14
N HIS A 242 11.79 -3.49 1.30
CA HIS A 242 12.13 -4.06 2.60
C HIS A 242 10.89 -3.98 3.50
N TYR A 243 10.68 -5.02 4.32
CA TYR A 243 9.64 -5.07 5.34
C TYR A 243 10.28 -5.35 6.69
N VAL A 244 9.83 -4.65 7.73
CA VAL A 244 10.27 -4.83 9.11
C VAL A 244 9.09 -5.36 9.89
N ASP A 245 9.26 -6.52 10.52
CA ASP A 245 8.29 -7.19 11.39
C ASP A 245 8.62 -6.97 12.86
#